data_AF-A0A354QAP2-F1
#
_entry.id   AF-A0A354QAP2-F1
#
_cell.length_a   1.000
_cell.length_b   1.000
_cell.length_c   1.000
_cell.angle_alpha   90.00
_cell.angle_beta   90.00
_cell.angle_gamma   90.00
#
_symmetry.space_group_name_H-M   'P 1'
#
loop_
_entity.id
_entity.type
_entity.pdbx_description
1 polymer ?
#
loop_
_entity_poly.entity_id
_entity_poly.type
_entity_poly.pdbx_seq_one_letter_code
_entity_poly.pdbx_strand_id
1 'polypeptide(L)'
;MEAFNTLSGITVPFDKINVDTDQIIPKQFLKKIERTGFGVHLFHDWRYIDDEGTKSNSEFILNYPRYQGSQILLTGENFGCGSSREHAPWA
;
A
#
# COMPACT_ATOMS: atom_id res chain seq x y z
N MET A 1 15.30 -6.80 -10.73
CA MET A 1 13.99 -6.82 -11.44
C MET A 1 13.80 -8.25 -11.91
N GLU A 2 12.70 -8.86 -11.53
CA GLU A 2 12.38 -10.25 -11.89
C GLU A 2 11.42 -10.25 -13.09
N ALA A 3 11.52 -11.26 -13.95
CA ALA A 3 10.61 -11.39 -15.08
C ALA A 3 9.19 -11.69 -14.56
N PHE A 4 8.22 -10.86 -14.94
CA PHE A 4 6.81 -11.07 -14.60
C PHE A 4 6.14 -11.87 -15.74
N ASN A 5 5.78 -13.12 -15.47
CA ASN A 5 5.17 -14.00 -16.48
C ASN A 5 3.67 -14.22 -16.22
N THR A 6 3.34 -14.81 -15.07
CA THR A 6 1.96 -15.09 -14.67
C THR A 6 1.87 -15.03 -13.16
N LEU A 7 0.82 -14.39 -12.66
CA LEU A 7 0.50 -14.30 -11.24
C LEU A 7 -0.95 -14.73 -11.05
N SER A 8 -1.17 -15.68 -10.14
CA SER A 8 -2.49 -16.02 -9.60
C SER A 8 -2.43 -15.78 -8.10
N GLY A 9 -3.37 -15.02 -7.56
CA GLY A 9 -3.33 -14.61 -6.16
C GLY A 9 -4.65 -14.00 -5.72
N ILE A 10 -4.75 -13.69 -4.42
CA ILE A 10 -5.93 -13.05 -3.85
C ILE A 10 -5.98 -11.59 -4.30
N THR A 11 -7.16 -11.18 -4.80
CA THR A 11 -7.46 -9.81 -5.21
C THR A 11 -8.21 -9.07 -4.12
N VAL A 12 -7.78 -7.84 -3.82
CA VAL A 12 -8.51 -6.93 -2.93
C VAL A 12 -9.19 -5.84 -3.75
N PRO A 13 -10.53 -5.70 -3.69
CA PRO A 13 -11.26 -4.61 -4.33
C PRO A 13 -11.13 -3.33 -3.50
N PHE A 14 -10.17 -2.49 -3.83
CA PHE A 14 -9.92 -1.21 -3.18
C PHE A 14 -10.68 -0.08 -3.87
N ASP A 15 -11.94 0.07 -3.48
CA ASP A 15 -12.89 1.04 -4.05
C ASP A 15 -12.59 2.49 -3.62
N LYS A 16 -11.47 3.02 -4.15
CA LYS A 16 -11.06 4.41 -4.01
C LYS A 16 -10.50 4.92 -5.34
N ILE A 17 -10.90 6.15 -5.69
CA ILE A 17 -10.34 6.91 -6.81
C ILE A 17 -9.32 7.93 -6.30
N ASN A 18 -8.42 8.40 -7.17
CA ASN A 18 -7.42 9.43 -6.86
C ASN A 18 -6.55 9.10 -5.65
N VAL A 19 -6.14 7.83 -5.53
CA VAL A 19 -5.24 7.42 -4.45
C VAL A 19 -3.86 8.00 -4.73
N ASP A 20 -3.41 8.95 -3.91
CA ASP A 20 -2.16 9.66 -4.17
C ASP A 20 -0.92 8.99 -3.54
N THR A 21 0.27 9.49 -3.88
CA THR A 21 1.54 8.92 -3.39
C THR A 21 1.78 9.12 -1.90
N ASP A 22 1.15 10.11 -1.24
CA ASP A 22 1.16 10.24 0.23
C ASP A 22 0.27 9.20 0.90
N GLN A 23 -0.88 8.88 0.28
CA GLN A 23 -1.77 7.83 0.76
C GLN A 23 -1.15 6.44 0.60
N ILE A 24 -0.43 6.17 -0.50
CA ILE A 24 0.30 4.90 -0.68
C ILE A 24 1.40 4.76 0.37
N ILE A 25 2.22 5.79 0.56
CA ILE A 25 3.26 5.81 1.58
C ILE A 25 3.51 7.25 2.05
N PRO A 26 3.23 7.57 3.33
CA PRO A 26 3.42 8.93 3.83
C PRO A 26 4.87 9.40 3.84
N LYS A 27 5.06 10.71 3.63
CA LYS A 27 6.39 11.34 3.47
C LYS A 27 7.36 11.13 4.64
N GLN A 28 6.86 10.91 5.86
CA GLN A 28 7.69 10.72 7.05
C GLN A 28 8.57 9.46 6.97
N PHE A 29 8.17 8.47 6.16
CA PHE A 29 8.89 7.21 6.01
C PHE A 29 10.00 7.26 4.96
N LEU A 30 10.09 8.33 4.16
CA LEU A 30 10.98 8.44 2.99
C LEU A 30 12.43 8.80 3.33
N LYS A 31 12.87 8.55 4.56
CA LYS A 31 14.22 8.88 5.05
C LYS A 31 15.24 7.78 4.79
N LYS A 32 14.79 6.56 4.50
CA LYS A 32 15.66 5.41 4.22
C LYS A 32 16.10 5.41 2.76
N ILE A 33 17.35 5.03 2.52
CA ILE A 33 17.93 4.90 1.18
C ILE A 33 17.75 3.47 0.63
N GLU A 34 17.57 2.50 1.52
CA GLU A 34 17.33 1.09 1.18
C GLU A 34 15.96 0.93 0.52
N ARG A 35 15.84 0.07 -0.49
CA ARG A 35 14.58 -0.20 -1.20
C ARG A 35 13.64 -1.16 -0.49
N THR A 36 14.03 -1.71 0.66
CA THR A 36 13.30 -2.76 1.38
C THR A 36 12.71 -2.25 2.68
N GLY A 37 11.72 -2.98 3.21
CA GLY A 37 11.12 -2.67 4.51
C GLY A 37 10.06 -1.57 4.50
N PHE A 38 9.63 -1.09 3.33
CA PHE A 38 8.56 -0.10 3.21
C PHE A 38 7.14 -0.68 3.30
N GLY A 39 6.96 -1.98 3.08
CA GLY A 39 5.62 -2.58 3.07
C GLY A 39 4.86 -2.57 4.40
N VAL A 40 5.55 -2.30 5.52
CA VAL A 40 4.88 -2.02 6.80
C VAL A 40 4.25 -0.62 6.84
N HIS A 41 4.65 0.28 5.94
CA HIS A 41 4.15 1.65 5.84
C HIS A 41 3.15 1.83 4.68
N LEU A 42 2.87 0.78 3.91
CA LEU A 42 1.88 0.80 2.84
C LEU A 42 0.49 1.16 3.41
N PHE A 43 -0.12 2.21 2.86
CA PHE A 43 -1.40 2.77 3.28
C PHE A 43 -1.47 3.12 4.76
N HIS A 44 -0.37 3.56 5.36
CA HIS A 44 -0.22 3.71 6.81
C HIS A 44 -1.42 4.40 7.49
N ASP A 45 -1.82 5.56 6.97
CA ASP A 45 -2.89 6.40 7.56
C ASP A 45 -4.29 5.77 7.48
N TRP A 46 -4.46 4.75 6.63
CA TRP A 46 -5.69 3.94 6.60
C TRP A 46 -5.53 2.62 7.34
N ARG A 47 -4.33 2.02 7.27
CA ARG A 47 -4.02 0.68 7.74
C ARG A 47 -3.87 0.60 9.25
N TYR A 48 -3.47 1.69 9.90
CA TYR A 48 -3.21 1.74 11.34
C TYR A 48 -4.09 2.80 12.02
N ILE A 49 -4.36 2.60 13.31
CA ILE A 49 -5.08 3.57 14.15
C ILE A 49 -4.14 4.42 15.00
N ASP A 50 -2.85 4.09 14.99
CA ASP A 50 -1.77 4.74 15.73
C ASP A 50 -0.66 5.21 14.80
N ASP A 51 0.06 6.25 15.22
CA ASP A 51 1.18 6.82 14.46
C ASP A 51 2.38 5.85 14.38
N GLU A 52 2.48 4.91 15.32
CA GLU A 52 3.57 3.95 15.43
C GLU A 52 3.42 2.75 14.48
N GLY A 53 2.24 2.57 13.87
CA GLY A 53 1.94 1.45 12.97
C GLY A 53 1.85 0.11 13.68
N THR A 54 1.50 0.09 14.97
CA THR A 54 1.43 -1.13 15.80
C THR A 54 0.02 -1.66 15.97
N LYS A 55 -1.00 -0.82 15.76
CA LYS A 55 -2.42 -1.17 15.94
C LYS A 55 -3.13 -1.12 14.60
N SER A 56 -3.45 -2.29 14.05
CA SER A 56 -4.17 -2.41 12.79
C SER A 56 -5.59 -1.84 12.89
N ASN A 57 -6.01 -1.10 11.87
CA ASN A 57 -7.38 -0.65 11.70
C ASN A 57 -8.24 -1.79 11.15
N SER A 58 -9.18 -2.32 11.96
CA SER A 58 -10.07 -3.41 11.55
C SER A 58 -11.02 -3.05 10.41
N GLU A 59 -11.25 -1.76 10.17
CA GLU A 59 -12.16 -1.25 9.13
C GLU A 59 -11.47 -1.12 7.76
N PHE A 60 -10.13 -1.16 7.73
CA PHE A 60 -9.39 -1.06 6.48
C PHE A 60 -9.40 -2.39 5.73
N ILE A 61 -9.80 -2.35 4.46
CA ILE A 61 -10.10 -3.57 3.70
C ILE A 61 -8.90 -4.51 3.56
N LEU A 62 -7.68 -4.01 3.37
CA LEU A 62 -6.49 -4.88 3.29
C LEU A 62 -6.18 -5.61 4.63
N ASN A 63 -6.72 -5.15 5.75
CA ASN A 63 -6.57 -5.82 7.04
C ASN A 63 -7.60 -6.95 7.26
N TYR A 64 -8.63 -7.07 6.41
CA TYR A 64 -9.63 -8.12 6.60
C TYR A 64 -9.00 -9.51 6.46
N PRO A 65 -9.37 -10.48 7.32
CA PRO A 65 -8.78 -11.83 7.30
C PRO A 65 -8.85 -12.52 5.92
N ARG A 66 -9.92 -12.29 5.16
CA ARG A 66 -10.12 -12.85 3.80
C ARG A 66 -9.13 -12.33 2.75
N TYR A 67 -8.46 -11.22 3.00
CA TYR A 67 -7.51 -10.60 2.08
C TYR A 67 -6.05 -10.79 2.52
N GLN A 68 -5.81 -11.56 3.59
CA GLN A 68 -4.46 -11.92 4.01
C GLN A 68 -3.73 -12.67 2.89
N GLY A 69 -2.50 -12.23 2.57
CA GLY A 69 -1.72 -12.77 1.45
C GLY A 69 -2.15 -12.26 0.08
N SER A 70 -2.90 -11.17 -0.01
CA SER A 70 -3.24 -10.54 -1.28
C SER A 70 -2.00 -10.12 -2.08
N GLN A 71 -2.03 -10.34 -3.38
CA GLN A 71 -0.97 -9.96 -4.31
C GLN A 71 -1.48 -9.03 -5.42
N ILE A 72 -2.79 -8.87 -5.53
CA ILE A 72 -3.44 -8.08 -6.58
C ILE A 72 -4.34 -7.05 -5.90
N LEU A 73 -4.16 -5.78 -6.27
CA LEU A 73 -4.99 -4.67 -5.82
C LEU A 73 -5.83 -4.18 -7.01
N LEU A 74 -7.15 -4.24 -6.89
CA LEU A 74 -8.08 -3.69 -7.88
C LEU A 74 -8.54 -2.33 -7.40
N THR A 75 -8.21 -1.26 -8.13
CA THR A 75 -8.41 0.13 -7.70
C THR A 75 -9.33 0.91 -8.63
N GLY A 76 -9.76 2.08 -8.19
CA GLY A 76 -10.43 3.05 -9.04
C GLY A 76 -9.46 3.87 -9.90
N GLU A 77 -10.00 4.88 -10.59
CA GLU A 77 -9.25 5.75 -11.49
C GLU A 77 -8.14 6.55 -10.78
N ASN A 78 -7.10 6.88 -11.54
CA ASN A 78 -6.02 7.80 -11.14
C ASN A 78 -5.25 7.36 -9.86
N PHE A 79 -5.03 6.05 -9.72
CA PHE A 79 -4.21 5.48 -8.65
C PHE A 79 -2.72 5.82 -8.85
N GLY A 80 -2.05 6.27 -7.78
CA GLY A 80 -0.65 6.70 -7.80
C GLY A 80 -0.46 8.16 -8.23
N CYS A 81 -1.50 9.00 -8.17
CA CYS A 81 -1.41 10.41 -8.54
C CYS A 81 -0.60 11.25 -7.52
N GLY A 82 -0.31 12.50 -7.88
CA GLY A 82 0.35 13.45 -6.96
C GLY A 82 1.86 13.52 -7.15
N SER A 83 2.60 13.73 -6.05
CA SER A 83 4.04 14.00 -6.09
C SER A 83 4.85 12.80 -6.58
N SER A 84 5.92 13.05 -7.35
CA SER A 84 6.86 12.00 -7.75
C SER A 84 7.48 11.34 -6.51
N ARG A 85 7.32 10.02 -6.39
CA ARG A 85 7.70 9.27 -5.20
C ARG A 85 8.09 7.84 -5.54
N GLU A 86 9.39 7.60 -5.69
CA GLU A 86 9.93 6.28 -6.04
C GLU A 86 9.66 5.20 -4.98
N HIS A 87 9.41 5.62 -3.74
CA HIS A 87 9.10 4.72 -2.63
C HIS A 87 7.68 4.14 -2.71
N ALA A 88 6.75 4.76 -3.44
CA ALA A 88 5.38 4.27 -3.56
C ALA A 88 5.29 2.86 -4.16
N PRO A 89 5.99 2.53 -5.27
CA PRO A 89 6.03 1.15 -5.77
C PRO A 89 6.91 0.18 -4.95
N TRP A 90 7.67 0.66 -3.96
CA TRP A 90 8.49 -0.19 -3.07
C TRP A 90 7.77 -0.56 -1.77
N ALA A 91 6.75 0.20 -1.39
CA ALA A 91 5.85 -0.09 -0.29
C ALA A 91 4.89 -1.23 -0.68
#